data_AF-A0A3E4LNS9-F1
#
_entry.id   AF-A0A3E4LNS9-F1
#
_cell.length_a   1.000
_cell.length_b   1.000
_cell.length_c   1.000
_cell.angle_alpha   90.00
_cell.angle_beta   90.00
_cell.angle_gamma   90.00
#
_symmetry.space_group_name_H-M   'P 1'
#
loop_
_entity.id
_entity.type
_entity.pdbx_description
1 polymer ?
#
loop_
_entity_poly.entity_id
_entity_poly.type
_entity_poly.pdbx_seq_one_letter_code
_entity_poly.pdbx_strand_id
1 'polypeptide(L)'
;MPMENFVNEFNMWMQTVQSELQEKSMRSTIIICAATLDAQLEKLIKNILLQEKNTDGDIFEGGNAILSTFSSKITFAYYLGLISEHERKTLDCIRKIRNKAAHEISILSGSVSDSINNMCLNLEIPQGMYIPIELFTGSLGECDKTYNPNDEKNPQKRFVNAFYYMTQYLFLHNLEYGDCKVEKYQAPKPFEFIEMFKNILVNDNEQILLHLKKCKEKAQKDLCELQTLIKDYVSGDVVVYRQEDLDSKEKIQETIGIVEDEIKAFETEISLRENEDISKNFDSNYSKTCYAIQSLERLIEIMKEYQ
;
A
#
# COMPACT_ATOMS: atom_id res chain seq x y z
N MET A 1 4.72 3.94 5.59
CA MET A 1 3.80 5.03 5.20
C MET A 1 2.45 4.75 5.86
N PRO A 2 1.73 5.72 6.44
CA PRO A 2 0.42 5.46 7.05
C PRO A 2 -0.59 4.88 6.04
N MET A 3 -1.36 3.86 6.43
CA MET A 3 -2.27 3.11 5.54
C MET A 3 -3.37 3.97 4.89
N GLU A 4 -3.84 5.01 5.58
CA GLU A 4 -4.85 5.96 5.06
C GLU A 4 -4.27 6.78 3.88
N ASN A 5 -2.98 7.13 3.91
CA ASN A 5 -2.32 7.78 2.78
C ASN A 5 -2.14 6.81 1.62
N PHE A 6 -1.87 5.53 1.90
CA PHE A 6 -1.66 4.52 0.88
C PHE A 6 -2.92 4.18 0.06
N VAL A 7 -4.06 3.97 0.72
CA VAL A 7 -5.34 3.71 0.01
C VAL A 7 -5.74 4.92 -0.84
N ASN A 8 -5.53 6.13 -0.32
CA ASN A 8 -5.79 7.36 -1.07
C ASN A 8 -4.85 7.50 -2.27
N GLU A 9 -3.54 7.26 -2.12
CA GLU A 9 -2.58 7.25 -3.21
C GLU A 9 -2.93 6.20 -4.27
N PHE A 10 -3.31 5.00 -3.86
CA PHE A 10 -3.74 3.95 -4.77
C PHE A 10 -4.97 4.34 -5.58
N ASN A 11 -6.02 4.81 -4.91
CA ASN A 11 -7.25 5.22 -5.57
C ASN A 11 -7.01 6.40 -6.53
N MET A 12 -6.23 7.41 -6.10
CA MET A 12 -5.84 8.53 -6.96
C MET A 12 -5.05 8.05 -8.18
N TRP A 13 -4.13 7.12 -7.99
CA TRP A 13 -3.33 6.56 -9.07
C TRP A 13 -4.19 5.78 -10.06
N MET A 14 -5.10 4.91 -9.57
CA MET A 14 -6.03 4.14 -10.41
C MET A 14 -6.97 5.06 -11.19
N GLN A 15 -7.46 6.13 -10.58
CA GLN A 15 -8.29 7.15 -11.25
C GLN A 15 -7.49 7.89 -12.34
N THR A 16 -6.24 8.25 -12.05
CA THR A 16 -5.35 8.91 -13.01
C THR A 16 -5.10 8.02 -14.21
N VAL A 17 -4.75 6.75 -13.99
CA VAL A 17 -4.55 5.77 -15.06
C VAL A 17 -5.84 5.58 -15.88
N GLN A 18 -6.99 5.42 -15.23
CA GLN A 18 -8.26 5.30 -15.94
C GLN A 18 -8.52 6.53 -16.82
N SER A 19 -8.28 7.74 -16.32
CA SER A 19 -8.45 8.98 -17.10
C SER A 19 -7.51 9.06 -18.31
N GLU A 20 -6.26 8.59 -18.17
CA GLU A 20 -5.29 8.52 -19.26
C GLU A 20 -5.67 7.50 -20.34
N LEU A 21 -6.42 6.46 -19.98
CA LEU A 21 -6.87 5.43 -20.91
C LEU A 21 -8.19 5.78 -21.62
N GLN A 22 -8.97 6.74 -21.11
CA GLN A 22 -10.21 7.18 -21.74
C GLN A 22 -9.96 7.73 -23.15
N GLU A 23 -10.83 7.34 -24.08
CA GLU A 23 -10.83 7.80 -25.48
C GLU A 23 -9.51 7.55 -26.26
N LYS A 24 -8.62 6.70 -25.75
CA LYS A 24 -7.37 6.35 -26.43
C LYS A 24 -7.56 5.24 -27.45
N SER A 25 -6.76 5.31 -28.52
CA SER A 25 -6.62 4.20 -29.46
C SER A 25 -6.07 2.95 -28.76
N MET A 26 -6.44 1.77 -29.23
CA MET A 26 -5.91 0.48 -28.75
C MET A 26 -4.38 0.47 -28.67
N ARG A 27 -3.69 1.04 -29.68
CA ARG A 27 -2.22 1.16 -29.68
C ARG A 27 -1.71 2.00 -28.52
N SER A 28 -2.30 3.18 -28.31
CA SER A 28 -1.95 4.07 -27.20
C SER A 28 -2.20 3.41 -25.86
N THR A 29 -3.35 2.76 -25.68
CA THR A 29 -3.69 1.98 -24.47
C THR A 29 -2.62 0.92 -24.18
N ILE A 30 -2.25 0.12 -25.18
CA ILE A 30 -1.21 -0.93 -25.02
C ILE A 30 0.13 -0.34 -24.56
N ILE A 31 0.57 0.75 -25.20
CA ILE A 31 1.86 1.38 -24.89
C ILE A 31 1.86 1.94 -23.46
N ILE A 32 0.81 2.68 -23.09
CA ILE A 32 0.67 3.29 -21.76
C ILE A 32 0.64 2.19 -20.69
N CYS A 33 -0.28 1.22 -20.80
CA CYS A 33 -0.40 0.13 -19.83
C CYS A 33 0.89 -0.66 -19.64
N ALA A 34 1.59 -0.99 -20.72
CA ALA A 34 2.84 -1.75 -20.63
C ALA A 34 3.98 -0.93 -20.00
N ALA A 35 4.09 0.37 -20.32
CA ALA A 35 5.06 1.25 -19.66
C ALA A 35 4.76 1.40 -18.16
N THR A 36 3.48 1.48 -17.80
CA THR A 36 3.02 1.52 -16.42
C THR A 36 3.41 0.26 -15.66
N LEU A 37 3.17 -0.94 -16.22
CA LEU A 37 3.55 -2.20 -15.59
C LEU A 37 5.08 -2.36 -15.46
N ASP A 38 5.83 -1.90 -16.46
CA ASP A 38 7.31 -1.87 -16.42
C ASP A 38 7.81 -1.02 -15.24
N ALA A 39 7.23 0.17 -15.03
CA ALA A 39 7.57 1.05 -13.92
C ALA A 39 7.16 0.46 -12.55
N GLN A 40 5.99 -0.17 -12.44
CA GLN A 40 5.55 -0.82 -11.19
C GLN A 40 6.41 -2.02 -10.83
N LEU A 41 6.83 -2.81 -11.83
CA LEU A 41 7.74 -3.93 -11.62
C LEU A 41 9.15 -3.45 -11.23
N GLU A 42 9.62 -2.36 -11.83
CA GLU A 42 10.86 -1.70 -11.42
C GLU A 42 10.80 -1.28 -9.94
N LYS A 43 9.71 -0.62 -9.54
CA LYS A 43 9.47 -0.23 -8.14
C LYS A 43 9.52 -1.43 -7.20
N LEU A 44 8.87 -2.53 -7.58
CA LEU A 44 8.87 -3.77 -6.80
C LEU A 44 10.29 -4.31 -6.59
N ILE A 45 11.11 -4.32 -7.65
CA ILE A 45 12.51 -4.74 -7.55
C ILE A 45 13.30 -3.74 -6.69
N LYS A 46 13.11 -2.43 -6.86
CA LYS A 46 13.82 -1.41 -6.06
C LYS A 46 13.58 -1.56 -4.56
N ASN A 47 12.38 -1.97 -4.14
CA ASN A 47 12.07 -2.14 -2.72
C ASN A 47 12.94 -3.19 -2.02
N ILE A 48 13.49 -4.17 -2.74
CA ILE A 48 14.35 -5.22 -2.16
C ILE A 48 15.85 -5.00 -2.39
N LEU A 49 16.23 -4.03 -3.24
CA LEU A 49 17.61 -3.73 -3.55
C LEU A 49 18.22 -2.76 -2.53
N LEU A 50 19.53 -2.84 -2.35
CA LEU A 50 20.27 -1.86 -1.56
C LEU A 50 20.21 -0.48 -2.26
N GLN A 51 19.75 0.52 -1.52
CA GLN A 51 19.63 1.89 -2.00
C GLN A 51 20.91 2.68 -1.68
N GLU A 52 21.77 2.86 -2.68
CA GLU A 52 22.93 3.74 -2.66
C GLU A 52 22.74 4.89 -3.66
N LYS A 53 23.63 5.89 -3.58
CA LYS A 53 23.51 7.15 -4.34
C LYS A 53 23.30 6.97 -5.85
N ASN A 54 23.82 5.89 -6.44
CA ASN A 54 23.76 5.62 -7.88
C ASN A 54 23.04 4.30 -8.24
N THR A 55 22.33 3.64 -7.31
CA THR A 55 21.68 2.34 -7.57
C THR A 55 20.82 2.36 -8.83
N ASP A 56 20.04 3.43 -9.03
CA ASP A 56 19.17 3.58 -10.21
C ASP A 56 19.96 3.69 -11.50
N GLY A 57 21.01 4.51 -11.49
CA GLY A 57 21.96 4.68 -12.60
C GLY A 57 22.66 3.40 -13.01
N ASP A 58 23.06 2.58 -12.04
CA ASP A 58 23.86 1.38 -12.28
C ASP A 58 23.00 0.17 -12.71
N ILE A 59 21.78 0.08 -12.19
CA ILE A 59 20.94 -1.12 -12.34
C ILE A 59 19.82 -0.93 -13.35
N PHE A 60 19.19 0.23 -13.41
CA PHE A 60 17.96 0.46 -14.19
C PHE A 60 18.16 1.44 -15.37
N GLU A 61 19.07 2.40 -15.25
CA GLU A 61 19.21 3.47 -16.24
C GLU A 61 20.44 3.30 -17.15
N GLY A 62 20.29 3.63 -18.43
CA GLY A 62 21.40 3.60 -19.39
C GLY A 62 21.56 2.28 -20.15
N GLY A 63 22.30 2.34 -21.26
CA GLY A 63 22.37 1.24 -22.24
C GLY A 63 23.06 -0.04 -21.74
N ASN A 64 23.81 0.05 -20.65
CA ASN A 64 24.54 -1.08 -20.06
C ASN A 64 23.93 -1.56 -18.72
N ALA A 65 22.84 -0.94 -18.25
CA ALA A 65 22.19 -1.33 -17.01
C ALA A 65 21.53 -2.71 -17.14
N ILE A 66 21.71 -3.55 -16.11
CA ILE A 66 21.33 -4.97 -16.11
C ILE A 66 19.81 -5.14 -16.20
N LEU A 67 19.06 -4.22 -15.59
CA LEU A 67 17.60 -4.23 -15.54
C LEU A 67 16.98 -3.08 -16.36
N SER A 68 17.68 -2.59 -17.37
CA SER A 68 17.22 -1.50 -18.25
C SER A 68 16.00 -1.85 -19.12
N THR A 69 15.69 -3.13 -19.31
CA THR A 69 14.57 -3.57 -20.17
C THR A 69 13.43 -4.20 -19.38
N PHE A 70 12.21 -4.06 -19.89
CA PHE A 70 11.05 -4.75 -19.30
C PHE A 70 11.27 -6.27 -19.23
N SER A 71 11.91 -6.86 -20.24
CA SER A 71 12.18 -8.31 -20.26
C SER A 71 13.16 -8.75 -19.17
N SER A 72 14.22 -7.97 -18.92
CA SER A 72 15.19 -8.25 -17.86
C SER A 72 14.54 -8.12 -16.49
N LYS A 73 13.70 -7.09 -16.28
CA LYS A 73 12.94 -6.92 -15.02
C LYS A 73 11.98 -8.08 -14.76
N ILE A 74 11.19 -8.51 -15.74
CA ILE A 74 10.29 -9.67 -15.62
C ILE A 74 11.06 -10.94 -15.24
N THR A 75 12.19 -11.17 -15.92
CA THR A 75 13.02 -12.35 -15.66
C THR A 75 13.60 -12.30 -14.25
N PHE A 76 14.15 -11.16 -13.86
CA PHE A 76 14.79 -10.98 -12.57
C PHE A 76 13.79 -11.08 -11.42
N ALA A 77 12.65 -10.38 -11.51
CA ALA A 77 11.59 -10.45 -10.51
C ALA A 77 11.09 -11.89 -10.28
N TYR A 78 10.92 -12.68 -11.35
CA TYR A 78 10.53 -14.08 -11.22
C TYR A 78 11.56 -14.93 -10.49
N TYR A 79 12.84 -14.81 -10.84
CA TYR A 79 13.91 -15.60 -10.19
C TYR A 79 14.18 -15.16 -8.75
N LEU A 80 13.84 -13.92 -8.40
CA LEU A 80 13.82 -13.43 -7.03
C LEU A 80 12.58 -13.89 -6.23
N GLY A 81 11.61 -14.53 -6.88
CA GLY A 81 10.36 -14.94 -6.25
C GLY A 81 9.36 -13.81 -6.01
N LEU A 82 9.59 -12.61 -6.59
CA LEU A 82 8.71 -11.44 -6.44
C LEU A 82 7.40 -11.57 -7.23
N ILE A 83 7.38 -12.44 -8.24
CA ILE A 83 6.20 -12.71 -9.07
C ILE A 83 6.08 -14.21 -9.34
N SER A 84 4.86 -14.71 -9.46
CA SER A 84 4.57 -16.10 -9.81
C SER A 84 4.89 -16.41 -11.27
N GLU A 85 4.90 -17.71 -11.62
CA GLU A 85 5.08 -18.12 -13.01
C GLU A 85 3.93 -17.61 -13.91
N HIS A 86 2.71 -17.54 -13.38
CA HIS A 86 1.56 -17.02 -14.12
C HIS A 86 1.74 -15.53 -14.42
N GLU A 87 2.06 -14.71 -13.42
CA GLU A 87 2.34 -13.28 -13.60
C GLU A 87 3.49 -13.03 -14.58
N ARG A 88 4.59 -13.81 -14.47
CA ARG A 88 5.70 -13.73 -15.41
C ARG A 88 5.23 -13.95 -16.84
N LYS A 89 4.40 -14.98 -17.08
CA LYS A 89 3.85 -15.28 -18.42
C LYS A 89 2.93 -14.16 -18.90
N THR A 90 2.08 -13.62 -18.04
CA THR A 90 1.17 -12.52 -18.36
C THR A 90 1.92 -11.24 -18.70
N LEU A 91 2.91 -10.85 -17.88
CA LEU A 91 3.79 -9.70 -18.16
C LEU A 91 4.59 -9.88 -19.45
N ASP A 92 5.12 -11.09 -19.70
CA ASP A 92 5.84 -11.37 -20.96
C ASP A 92 4.92 -11.32 -22.18
N CYS A 93 3.67 -11.75 -22.05
CA CYS A 93 2.65 -11.61 -23.08
C CYS A 93 2.36 -10.13 -23.37
N ILE A 94 2.09 -9.33 -22.33
CA ILE A 94 1.86 -7.89 -22.44
C ILE A 94 3.07 -7.18 -23.09
N ARG A 95 4.29 -7.54 -22.70
CA ARG A 95 5.53 -7.03 -23.30
C ARG A 95 5.61 -7.34 -24.80
N LYS A 96 5.27 -8.56 -25.20
CA LYS A 96 5.23 -8.97 -26.62
C LYS A 96 4.16 -8.21 -27.40
N ILE A 97 2.97 -8.03 -26.82
CA ILE A 97 1.89 -7.23 -27.38
C ILE A 97 2.35 -5.78 -27.61
N ARG A 98 2.98 -5.16 -26.60
CA ARG A 98 3.53 -3.80 -26.70
C ARG A 98 4.58 -3.68 -27.79
N ASN A 99 5.53 -4.62 -27.85
CA ASN A 99 6.58 -4.56 -28.86
C ASN A 99 5.99 -4.65 -30.26
N LYS A 100 5.02 -5.54 -30.47
CA LYS A 100 4.32 -5.65 -31.75
C LYS A 100 3.55 -4.35 -32.09
N ALA A 101 2.81 -3.79 -31.14
CA ALA A 101 2.08 -2.54 -31.31
C ALA A 101 2.99 -1.32 -31.57
N ALA A 102 4.21 -1.32 -31.03
CA ALA A 102 5.19 -0.27 -31.26
C ALA A 102 5.76 -0.34 -32.70
N HIS A 103 6.03 -1.54 -33.20
CA HIS A 103 6.61 -1.78 -34.53
C HIS A 103 5.57 -1.77 -35.67
N GLU A 104 4.31 -2.08 -35.42
CA GLU A 104 3.23 -1.98 -36.40
C GLU A 104 2.83 -0.52 -36.61
N ILE A 105 3.52 0.15 -37.53
CA ILE A 105 3.23 1.52 -37.96
C ILE A 105 2.09 1.47 -39.00
N SER A 106 0.85 1.24 -38.55
CA SER A 106 -0.34 1.56 -39.36
C SER A 106 -0.75 3.00 -39.07
N ILE A 107 -0.08 3.97 -39.73
CA ILE A 107 -0.35 5.41 -39.53
C ILE A 107 -1.79 5.79 -39.92
N LEU A 108 -2.44 4.98 -40.76
CA LEU A 108 -3.66 5.38 -41.47
C LEU A 108 -4.96 4.85 -40.86
N SER A 109 -4.93 3.84 -39.98
CA SER A 109 -6.17 3.18 -39.52
C SER A 109 -6.51 3.37 -38.04
N GLY A 110 -5.58 3.85 -37.20
CA GLY A 110 -5.77 3.92 -35.75
C GLY A 110 -6.03 2.55 -35.07
N SER A 111 -5.98 1.47 -35.84
CA SER A 111 -6.26 0.10 -35.44
C SER A 111 -4.97 -0.73 -35.36
N VAL A 112 -5.01 -1.79 -34.56
CA VAL A 112 -3.94 -2.79 -34.44
C VAL A 112 -4.27 -4.01 -35.31
N SER A 113 -3.27 -4.83 -35.66
CA SER A 113 -3.50 -6.05 -36.44
C SER A 113 -4.36 -7.08 -35.70
N ASP A 114 -5.01 -7.97 -36.45
CA ASP A 114 -5.75 -9.12 -35.90
C ASP A 114 -4.87 -10.00 -35.00
N SER A 115 -3.58 -10.06 -35.29
CA SER A 115 -2.65 -10.77 -34.42
C SER A 115 -2.52 -10.12 -33.05
N ILE A 116 -2.49 -8.79 -32.94
CA ILE A 116 -2.50 -8.10 -31.64
C ILE A 116 -3.83 -8.34 -30.94
N ASN A 117 -4.95 -8.22 -31.66
CA ASN A 117 -6.28 -8.48 -31.09
C ASN A 117 -6.38 -9.89 -30.50
N ASN A 118 -5.93 -10.91 -31.23
CA ASN A 118 -5.93 -12.29 -30.75
C ASN A 118 -5.01 -12.51 -29.54
N MET A 119 -3.84 -11.84 -29.51
CA MET A 119 -2.97 -11.90 -28.33
C MET A 119 -3.64 -11.29 -27.09
N CYS A 120 -4.35 -10.17 -27.25
CA CYS A 120 -5.11 -9.56 -26.16
C CYS A 120 -6.23 -10.48 -25.67
N LEU A 121 -6.97 -11.13 -26.58
CA LEU A 121 -8.05 -12.07 -26.24
C LEU A 121 -7.57 -13.32 -25.49
N ASN A 122 -6.31 -13.70 -25.68
CA ASN A 122 -5.66 -14.84 -25.03
C ASN A 122 -5.02 -14.49 -23.68
N LEU A 123 -5.10 -13.24 -23.21
CA LEU A 123 -4.67 -12.91 -21.85
C LEU A 123 -5.63 -13.57 -20.86
N GLU A 124 -5.08 -14.34 -19.93
CA GLU A 124 -5.87 -15.01 -18.90
C GLU A 124 -5.79 -14.23 -17.60
N ILE A 125 -6.92 -14.08 -16.93
CA ILE A 125 -7.01 -13.56 -15.57
C ILE A 125 -7.43 -14.72 -14.68
N PRO A 126 -6.63 -15.12 -13.68
CA PRO A 126 -6.98 -16.25 -12.82
C PRO A 126 -8.33 -16.03 -12.13
N GLN A 127 -9.04 -17.14 -11.88
CA GLN A 127 -10.32 -17.10 -11.19
C GLN A 127 -10.16 -16.43 -9.81
N GLY A 128 -11.08 -15.52 -9.49
CA GLY A 128 -11.06 -14.77 -8.23
C GLY A 128 -10.07 -13.61 -8.16
N MET A 129 -9.25 -13.39 -9.19
CA MET A 129 -8.26 -12.29 -9.22
C MET A 129 -8.75 -11.03 -9.94
N TYR A 130 -9.94 -11.08 -10.54
CA TYR A 130 -10.52 -9.92 -11.20
C TYR A 130 -11.23 -9.02 -10.20
N ILE A 131 -10.80 -7.76 -10.13
CA ILE A 131 -11.47 -6.72 -9.36
C ILE A 131 -11.88 -5.60 -10.34
N PRO A 132 -13.19 -5.35 -10.51
CA PRO A 132 -13.68 -4.26 -11.36
C PRO A 132 -13.08 -2.91 -10.98
N ILE A 133 -12.70 -2.11 -11.98
CA ILE A 133 -12.09 -0.79 -11.75
C ILE A 133 -13.08 0.18 -11.10
N GLU A 134 -14.37 -0.03 -11.35
CA GLU A 134 -15.49 0.78 -10.86
C GLU A 134 -15.56 0.79 -9.32
N LEU A 135 -15.04 -0.25 -8.67
CA LEU A 135 -14.90 -0.31 -7.21
C LEU A 135 -13.90 0.74 -6.67
N PHE A 136 -12.90 1.13 -7.47
CA PHE A 136 -11.89 2.12 -7.10
C PHE A 136 -12.22 3.53 -7.60
N THR A 137 -13.09 3.65 -8.62
CA THR A 137 -13.53 4.95 -9.15
C THR A 137 -14.82 5.47 -8.50
N GLY A 138 -15.43 4.70 -7.58
CA GLY A 138 -16.63 5.11 -6.82
C GLY A 138 -17.96 4.87 -7.54
N SER A 139 -17.97 4.15 -8.67
CA SER A 139 -19.15 3.85 -9.47
C SER A 139 -19.77 2.49 -9.13
N LEU A 140 -20.00 2.22 -7.83
CA LEU A 140 -20.42 0.91 -7.31
C LEU A 140 -21.77 0.38 -7.84
N GLY A 141 -22.62 1.25 -8.40
CA GLY A 141 -23.97 0.90 -8.88
C GLY A 141 -24.02 0.05 -10.16
N GLU A 142 -22.90 -0.11 -10.87
CA GLU A 142 -22.88 -0.68 -12.24
C GLU A 142 -22.11 -2.01 -12.37
N CYS A 143 -21.61 -2.59 -11.27
CA CYS A 143 -20.84 -3.83 -11.34
C CYS A 143 -21.70 -5.07 -11.58
N ASP A 144 -21.60 -5.64 -12.78
CA ASP A 144 -22.15 -6.96 -13.11
C ASP A 144 -21.35 -8.07 -12.39
N LYS A 145 -21.96 -8.67 -11.36
CA LYS A 145 -21.36 -9.75 -10.56
C LYS A 145 -21.20 -11.06 -11.33
N THR A 146 -21.83 -11.20 -12.49
CA THR A 146 -21.73 -12.39 -13.36
C THR A 146 -20.67 -12.23 -14.45
N TYR A 147 -20.05 -11.05 -14.55
CA TYR A 147 -19.04 -10.77 -15.55
C TYR A 147 -17.77 -11.58 -15.31
N ASN A 148 -17.43 -12.43 -16.27
CA ASN A 148 -16.14 -13.10 -16.35
C ASN A 148 -15.27 -12.34 -17.35
N PRO A 149 -14.14 -11.73 -16.93
CA PRO A 149 -13.27 -11.02 -17.86
C PRO A 149 -12.62 -11.96 -18.87
N ASN A 150 -12.67 -13.29 -18.65
CA ASN A 150 -12.20 -14.30 -19.60
C ASN A 150 -13.09 -14.52 -20.82
N ASP A 151 -14.35 -14.12 -20.73
CA ASP A 151 -15.32 -14.24 -21.81
C ASP A 151 -15.47 -12.95 -22.62
N GLU A 152 -14.70 -11.91 -22.27
CA GLU A 152 -14.73 -10.61 -22.93
C GLU A 152 -14.26 -10.71 -24.39
N LYS A 153 -15.11 -10.24 -25.31
CA LYS A 153 -14.89 -10.34 -26.76
C LYS A 153 -14.23 -9.09 -27.35
N ASN A 154 -14.25 -7.96 -26.63
CA ASN A 154 -13.54 -6.76 -27.03
C ASN A 154 -12.05 -6.88 -26.63
N PRO A 155 -11.11 -6.93 -27.60
CA PRO A 155 -9.69 -7.13 -27.30
C PRO A 155 -9.08 -6.01 -26.46
N GLN A 156 -9.51 -4.76 -26.66
CA GLN A 156 -9.03 -3.62 -25.88
C GLN A 156 -9.47 -3.74 -24.43
N LYS A 157 -10.76 -4.06 -24.20
CA LYS A 157 -11.28 -4.27 -22.86
C LYS A 157 -10.64 -5.49 -22.17
N ARG A 158 -10.42 -6.58 -22.90
CA ARG A 158 -9.69 -7.77 -22.41
C ARG A 158 -8.29 -7.41 -21.90
N PHE A 159 -7.56 -6.64 -22.72
CA PHE A 159 -6.22 -6.19 -22.39
C PHE A 159 -6.23 -5.25 -21.17
N VAL A 160 -7.17 -4.31 -21.12
CA VAL A 160 -7.33 -3.39 -19.98
C VAL A 160 -7.68 -4.15 -18.69
N ASN A 161 -8.54 -5.16 -18.74
CA ASN A 161 -8.83 -6.00 -17.57
C ASN A 161 -7.59 -6.74 -17.08
N ALA A 162 -6.79 -7.30 -17.99
CA ALA A 162 -5.55 -7.99 -17.64
C ALA A 162 -4.51 -7.01 -17.08
N PHE A 163 -4.43 -5.80 -17.64
CA PHE A 163 -3.61 -4.72 -17.11
C PHE A 163 -4.03 -4.34 -15.69
N TYR A 164 -5.32 -4.15 -15.41
CA TYR A 164 -5.79 -3.79 -14.08
C TYR A 164 -5.55 -4.89 -13.06
N TYR A 165 -5.84 -6.15 -13.41
CA TYR A 165 -5.47 -7.31 -12.60
C TYR A 165 -3.97 -7.28 -12.24
N MET A 166 -3.09 -7.21 -13.24
CA MET A 166 -1.64 -7.23 -13.02
C MET A 166 -1.16 -6.04 -12.18
N THR A 167 -1.76 -4.88 -12.41
CA THR A 167 -1.40 -3.63 -11.72
C THR A 167 -1.80 -3.68 -10.25
N GLN A 168 -3.05 -4.08 -9.97
CA GLN A 168 -3.53 -4.30 -8.60
C GLN A 168 -2.63 -5.31 -7.90
N TYR A 169 -2.30 -6.41 -8.58
CA TYR A 169 -1.45 -7.45 -8.02
C TYR A 169 -0.03 -6.96 -7.72
N LEU A 170 0.65 -6.31 -8.66
CA LEU A 170 1.98 -5.74 -8.42
C LEU A 170 1.98 -4.69 -7.30
N PHE A 171 0.90 -3.91 -7.19
CA PHE A 171 0.75 -2.92 -6.14
C PHE A 171 0.61 -3.57 -4.76
N LEU A 172 -0.14 -4.68 -4.66
CA LEU A 172 -0.23 -5.49 -3.45
C LEU A 172 1.12 -6.14 -3.10
N HIS A 173 1.87 -6.65 -4.09
CA HIS A 173 3.21 -7.19 -3.87
C HIS A 173 4.19 -6.14 -3.34
N ASN A 174 4.08 -4.89 -3.80
CA ASN A 174 4.91 -3.80 -3.28
C ASN A 174 4.70 -3.56 -1.76
N LEU A 175 3.58 -4.00 -1.17
CA LEU A 175 3.35 -3.97 0.28
C LEU A 175 4.05 -5.11 1.02
N GLU A 176 4.08 -6.31 0.45
CA GLU A 176 4.63 -7.52 1.09
C GLU A 176 6.13 -7.40 1.34
N TYR A 177 6.86 -6.86 0.38
CA TYR A 177 8.33 -6.75 0.43
C TYR A 177 8.82 -5.51 1.19
N GLY A 178 7.93 -4.83 1.93
CA GLY A 178 8.31 -3.74 2.83
C GLY A 178 9.23 -4.19 3.97
N ASP A 179 9.23 -5.47 4.36
CA ASP A 179 9.97 -5.93 5.55
C ASP A 179 10.68 -7.31 5.50
N CYS A 180 10.67 -8.08 4.41
CA CYS A 180 11.23 -9.46 4.45
C CYS A 180 12.06 -9.88 3.23
N LYS A 181 13.32 -10.29 3.49
CA LYS A 181 14.07 -11.22 2.61
C LYS A 181 13.52 -12.63 2.84
N VAL A 182 13.06 -13.32 1.79
CA VAL A 182 12.52 -14.69 1.89
C VAL A 182 13.17 -15.60 0.85
N GLU A 183 13.59 -16.80 1.28
CA GLU A 183 14.33 -17.78 0.46
C GLU A 183 13.44 -18.69 -0.41
N LYS A 184 12.10 -18.66 -0.26
CA LYS A 184 11.11 -19.24 -1.20
C LYS A 184 9.68 -18.85 -0.82
N TYR A 185 8.95 -18.23 -1.75
CA TYR A 185 7.58 -17.73 -1.56
C TYR A 185 6.54 -18.67 -2.19
N GLN A 186 5.41 -18.86 -1.50
CA GLN A 186 4.17 -19.42 -2.03
C GLN A 186 3.08 -18.36 -1.87
N ALA A 187 2.33 -18.08 -2.95
CA ALA A 187 1.28 -17.08 -2.92
C ALA A 187 0.16 -17.50 -1.94
N PRO A 188 -0.09 -16.70 -0.88
CA PRO A 188 -1.18 -16.95 0.04
C PRO A 188 -2.51 -16.78 -0.68
N LYS A 189 -3.53 -17.49 -0.20
CA LYS A 189 -4.91 -17.31 -0.67
C LYS A 189 -5.39 -15.88 -0.34
N PRO A 190 -6.32 -15.29 -1.10
CA PRO A 190 -6.77 -13.91 -0.86
C PRO A 190 -7.23 -13.62 0.59
N PHE A 191 -7.86 -14.57 1.29
CA PHE A 191 -8.22 -14.36 2.69
C PHE A 191 -7.01 -14.41 3.64
N GLU A 192 -5.99 -15.22 3.34
CA GLU A 192 -4.74 -15.30 4.12
C GLU A 192 -3.96 -13.98 3.97
N PHE A 193 -4.02 -13.38 2.78
CA PHE A 193 -3.52 -12.04 2.52
C PHE A 193 -4.25 -11.01 3.39
N ILE A 194 -5.59 -10.97 3.37
CA ILE A 194 -6.37 -10.01 4.19
C ILE A 194 -6.18 -10.27 5.70
N GLU A 195 -6.02 -11.52 6.11
CA GLU A 195 -5.72 -11.90 7.50
C GLU A 195 -4.35 -11.39 7.95
N MET A 196 -3.36 -11.40 7.05
CA MET A 196 -2.07 -10.77 7.31
C MET A 196 -2.20 -9.26 7.53
N PHE A 197 -2.99 -8.54 6.73
CA PHE A 197 -3.26 -7.10 6.97
C PHE A 197 -3.97 -6.84 8.29
N LYS A 198 -4.96 -7.67 8.63
CA LYS A 198 -5.64 -7.60 9.91
C LYS A 198 -4.62 -7.75 11.05
N ASN A 199 -3.74 -8.74 10.97
CA ASN A 199 -2.74 -9.01 12.00
C ASN A 199 -1.70 -7.88 12.11
N ILE A 200 -1.33 -7.22 11.01
CA ILE A 200 -0.46 -6.04 11.02
C ILE A 200 -1.15 -4.90 11.78
N LEU A 201 -2.42 -4.61 11.49
CA LEU A 201 -3.18 -3.55 12.18
C LEU A 201 -3.33 -3.83 13.68
N VAL A 202 -3.56 -5.09 14.05
CA VAL A 202 -3.62 -5.52 15.45
C VAL A 202 -2.25 -5.35 16.13
N ASN A 203 -1.18 -5.82 15.49
CA ASN A 203 0.18 -5.74 16.02
C ASN A 203 0.67 -4.28 16.15
N ASP A 204 0.33 -3.41 15.19
CA ASP A 204 0.60 -1.97 15.30
C ASP A 204 -0.10 -1.36 16.53
N ASN A 205 -1.34 -1.75 16.80
CA ASN A 205 -2.04 -1.30 18.00
C ASN A 205 -1.35 -1.80 19.28
N GLU A 206 -0.89 -3.05 19.32
CA GLU A 206 -0.14 -3.59 20.46
C GLU A 206 1.16 -2.80 20.73
N GLN A 207 1.92 -2.48 19.66
CA GLN A 207 3.14 -1.66 19.78
C GLN A 207 2.85 -0.23 20.23
N ILE A 208 1.78 0.38 19.72
CA ILE A 208 1.35 1.72 20.14
C ILE A 208 0.91 1.70 21.61
N LEU A 209 0.12 0.71 22.03
CA LEU A 209 -0.29 0.49 23.43
C LEU A 209 0.93 0.37 24.35
N LEU A 210 1.92 -0.43 23.94
CA LEU A 210 3.16 -0.57 24.69
C LEU A 210 3.91 0.76 24.82
N HIS A 211 3.99 1.54 23.75
CA HIS A 211 4.65 2.84 23.75
C HIS A 211 3.90 3.86 24.63
N LEU A 212 2.57 3.95 24.51
CA LEU A 212 1.73 4.82 25.33
C LEU A 212 1.85 4.51 26.82
N LYS A 213 1.87 3.22 27.20
CA LYS A 213 2.08 2.78 28.58
C LYS A 213 3.45 3.24 29.11
N LYS A 214 4.53 3.07 28.33
CA LYS A 214 5.87 3.55 28.69
C LYS A 214 5.94 5.07 28.83
N CYS A 215 5.31 5.82 27.92
CA CYS A 215 5.24 7.27 27.98
C CYS A 215 4.47 7.76 29.22
N LYS A 216 3.35 7.11 29.54
CA LYS A 216 2.59 7.37 30.76
C LYS A 216 3.43 7.13 32.02
N GLU A 217 4.10 5.99 32.12
CA GLU A 217 4.97 5.67 33.27
C GLU A 217 6.08 6.72 33.44
N LYS A 218 6.69 7.13 32.33
CA LYS A 218 7.70 8.20 32.35
C LYS A 218 7.11 9.52 32.83
N ALA A 219 5.97 9.94 32.29
CA ALA A 219 5.31 11.18 32.70
C ALA A 219 4.91 11.16 34.19
N GLN A 220 4.45 10.02 34.72
CA GLN A 220 4.17 9.85 36.15
C GLN A 220 5.42 10.00 37.01
N LYS A 221 6.56 9.45 36.55
CA LYS A 221 7.84 9.62 37.23
C LYS A 221 8.29 11.08 37.23
N ASP A 222 8.23 11.73 36.05
CA ASP A 222 8.57 13.14 35.88
C ASP A 222 7.70 14.02 36.81
N LEU A 223 6.41 13.72 36.93
CA LEU A 223 5.49 14.40 37.84
C LEU A 223 5.92 14.27 39.32
N CYS A 224 6.29 13.07 39.76
CA CYS A 224 6.79 12.87 41.13
C CYS A 224 8.09 13.65 41.40
N GLU A 225 8.99 13.70 40.42
CA GLU A 225 10.24 14.45 40.49
C GLU A 225 9.95 15.97 40.59
N LEU A 226 9.10 16.51 39.71
CA LEU A 226 8.68 17.92 39.73
C LEU A 226 7.96 18.31 41.03
N GLN A 227 7.10 17.44 41.56
CA GLN A 227 6.42 17.65 42.85
C GLN A 227 7.36 17.63 44.05
N THR A 228 8.51 16.98 43.93
CA THR A 228 9.57 17.01 44.95
C THR A 228 10.38 18.30 44.79
N LEU A 229 10.79 18.62 43.57
CA LEU A 229 11.55 19.83 43.24
C LEU A 229 10.84 21.11 43.70
N ILE A 230 9.52 21.22 43.49
CA ILE A 230 8.77 22.42 43.90
C ILE A 230 8.74 22.62 45.43
N LYS A 231 8.78 21.53 46.21
CA LYS A 231 8.82 21.58 47.68
C LYS A 231 10.18 22.04 48.17
N ASP A 232 11.24 21.52 47.54
CA ASP A 232 12.63 21.78 47.93
C ASP A 232 13.20 23.07 47.32
N TYR A 233 12.48 23.70 46.38
CA TYR A 233 12.92 24.89 45.66
C TYR A 233 13.25 26.07 46.58
N VAL A 234 14.44 26.65 46.35
CA VAL A 234 14.95 27.87 46.98
C VAL A 234 15.16 28.97 45.92
N SER A 235 14.99 30.24 46.32
CA SER A 235 15.19 31.37 45.42
C SER A 235 16.62 31.40 44.86
N GLY A 236 16.74 31.33 43.52
CA GLY A 236 18.02 31.26 42.81
C GLY A 236 18.32 29.89 42.17
N ASP A 237 17.51 28.86 42.45
CA ASP A 237 17.62 27.57 41.79
C ASP A 237 17.21 27.67 40.31
N VAL A 238 17.90 26.91 39.45
CA VAL A 238 17.54 26.73 38.05
C VAL A 238 17.51 25.24 37.77
N VAL A 239 16.33 24.71 37.44
CA VAL A 239 16.13 23.29 37.14
C VAL A 239 15.80 23.12 35.67
N VAL A 240 16.55 22.28 34.97
CA VAL A 240 16.29 22.01 33.55
C VAL A 240 15.33 20.83 33.41
N TYR A 241 14.19 21.05 32.77
CA TYR A 241 13.24 19.99 32.42
C TYR A 241 12.80 20.12 30.97
N ARG A 242 12.89 19.03 30.20
CA ARG A 242 12.54 18.99 28.75
C ARG A 242 13.08 20.18 27.93
N GLN A 243 14.34 20.56 28.19
CA GLN A 243 15.04 21.68 27.52
C GLN A 243 14.53 23.08 27.91
N GLU A 244 13.73 23.21 28.97
CA GLU A 244 13.31 24.48 29.54
C GLU A 244 13.93 24.69 30.93
N ASP A 245 14.34 25.94 31.20
CA ASP A 245 14.84 26.37 32.51
C ASP A 245 13.68 26.79 33.41
N LEU A 246 13.46 26.01 34.46
CA LEU A 246 12.52 26.27 35.54
C LEU A 246 13.23 27.05 36.65
N ASP A 247 13.13 28.37 36.58
CA ASP A 247 13.79 29.36 37.47
C ASP A 247 12.81 30.04 38.44
N SER A 248 11.58 29.53 38.55
CA SER A 248 10.57 30.01 39.50
C SER A 248 9.62 28.90 39.93
N LYS A 249 9.03 29.04 41.13
CA LYS A 249 7.99 28.11 41.61
C LYS A 249 6.77 28.11 40.69
N GLU A 250 6.42 29.25 40.13
CA GLU A 250 5.30 29.40 39.21
C GLU A 250 5.49 28.56 37.94
N LYS A 251 6.69 28.61 37.33
CA LYS A 251 7.01 27.80 36.15
C LYS A 251 6.96 26.30 36.47
N ILE A 252 7.53 25.88 37.61
CA ILE A 252 7.48 24.47 38.02
C ILE A 252 6.01 24.02 38.21
N GLN A 253 5.17 24.86 38.81
CA GLN A 253 3.74 24.56 39.01
C GLN A 253 2.96 24.48 37.69
N GLU A 254 3.28 25.33 36.71
CA GLU A 254 2.71 25.28 35.37
C GLU A 254 3.11 23.99 34.64
N THR A 255 4.41 23.63 34.68
CA THR A 255 4.90 22.38 34.10
C THR A 255 4.25 21.15 34.75
N ILE A 256 4.03 21.16 36.07
CA ILE A 256 3.28 20.10 36.77
C ILE A 256 1.87 19.95 36.15
N GLY A 257 1.15 21.06 35.94
CA GLY A 257 -0.19 21.02 35.33
C GLY A 257 -0.18 20.44 33.92
N ILE A 258 0.81 20.81 33.09
CA ILE A 258 0.98 20.26 31.74
C ILE A 258 1.19 18.74 31.80
N VAL A 259 2.07 18.25 32.67
CA VAL A 259 2.36 16.82 32.80
C VAL A 259 1.14 16.05 33.34
N GLU A 260 0.34 16.63 34.24
CA GLU A 260 -0.91 16.04 34.71
C GLU A 260 -1.94 15.89 33.58
N ASP A 261 -2.05 16.87 32.69
CA ASP A 261 -2.95 16.79 31.53
C ASP A 261 -2.44 15.81 30.47
N GLU A 262 -1.12 15.71 30.26
CA GLU A 262 -0.51 14.66 29.42
C GLU A 262 -0.86 13.25 29.93
N ILE A 263 -0.77 13.02 31.25
CA ILE A 263 -1.11 11.72 31.86
C ILE A 263 -2.59 11.38 31.60
N LYS A 264 -3.52 12.33 31.76
CA LYS A 264 -4.94 12.11 31.47
C LYS A 264 -5.18 11.80 29.98
N ALA A 265 -4.45 12.47 29.09
CA ALA A 265 -4.52 12.20 27.66
C ALA A 265 -4.05 10.77 27.33
N PHE A 266 -2.92 10.33 27.91
CA PHE A 266 -2.46 8.94 27.77
C PHE A 266 -3.47 7.93 28.32
N GLU A 267 -4.08 8.18 29.48
CA GLU A 267 -5.09 7.31 30.06
C GLU A 267 -6.33 7.16 29.18
N THR A 268 -6.78 8.27 28.61
CA THR A 268 -7.94 8.28 27.70
C THR A 268 -7.63 7.46 26.43
N GLU A 269 -6.47 7.69 25.81
CA GLU A 269 -6.07 6.98 24.59
C GLU A 269 -5.82 5.49 24.84
N ILE A 270 -5.20 5.10 25.97
CA ILE A 270 -5.01 3.70 26.34
C ILE A 270 -6.36 3.01 26.55
N SER A 271 -7.28 3.63 27.28
CA SER A 271 -8.62 3.09 27.52
C SER A 271 -9.41 2.91 26.22
N LEU A 272 -9.31 3.87 25.29
CA LEU A 272 -9.88 3.73 23.96
C LEU A 272 -9.28 2.54 23.20
N ARG A 273 -7.95 2.35 23.28
CA ARG A 273 -7.24 1.30 22.57
C ARG A 273 -7.43 -0.10 23.11
N GLU A 274 -7.70 -0.24 24.40
CA GLU A 274 -8.00 -1.52 25.04
C GLU A 274 -9.46 -1.98 24.81
N ASN A 275 -10.37 -1.07 24.42
CA ASN A 275 -11.75 -1.40 24.08
C ASN A 275 -11.89 -1.67 22.57
N GLU A 276 -12.05 -2.93 22.18
CA GLU A 276 -12.24 -3.34 20.78
C GLU A 276 -13.61 -2.92 20.19
N ASP A 277 -14.57 -2.58 21.04
CA ASP A 277 -15.97 -2.32 20.68
C ASP A 277 -16.27 -0.80 20.66
N ILE A 278 -15.65 -0.09 19.71
CA ILE A 278 -15.81 1.37 19.60
C ILE A 278 -17.06 1.70 18.80
N SER A 279 -18.05 2.32 19.44
CA SER A 279 -19.24 2.84 18.76
C SER A 279 -18.87 3.94 17.74
N LYS A 280 -19.64 4.04 16.64
CA LYS A 280 -19.48 4.99 15.52
C LYS A 280 -19.35 6.49 15.89
N ASN A 281 -19.52 6.86 17.16
CA ASN A 281 -19.60 8.24 17.62
C ASN A 281 -18.28 8.87 18.09
N PHE A 282 -17.15 8.14 18.06
CA PHE A 282 -15.83 8.70 18.40
C PHE A 282 -15.01 8.98 17.14
N ASP A 283 -14.88 10.26 16.77
CA ASP A 283 -14.07 10.72 15.64
C ASP A 283 -12.57 10.76 16.00
N SER A 284 -11.98 9.57 16.23
CA SER A 284 -10.55 9.40 16.48
C SER A 284 -9.91 8.52 15.39
N ASN A 285 -8.61 8.72 15.13
CA ASN A 285 -7.86 7.89 14.18
C ASN A 285 -7.87 6.39 14.56
N TYR A 286 -8.01 6.07 15.84
CA TYR A 286 -8.11 4.68 16.30
C TYR A 286 -9.48 4.06 16.00
N SER A 287 -10.59 4.79 16.19
CA SER A 287 -11.93 4.31 15.84
C SER A 287 -12.05 3.90 14.37
N LYS A 288 -11.41 4.66 13.47
CA LYS A 288 -11.31 4.32 12.05
C LYS A 288 -10.55 3.02 11.80
N THR A 289 -9.49 2.78 12.58
CA THR A 289 -8.69 1.54 12.51
C THR A 289 -9.51 0.33 12.97
N CYS A 290 -10.25 0.44 14.08
CA CYS A 290 -11.17 -0.61 14.53
C CYS A 290 -12.25 -0.92 13.48
N TYR A 291 -12.82 0.11 12.84
CA TYR A 291 -13.78 -0.08 11.76
C TYR A 291 -13.17 -0.80 10.54
N ALA A 292 -11.93 -0.46 10.19
CA ALA A 292 -11.20 -1.15 9.13
C ALA A 292 -10.98 -2.63 9.49
N ILE A 293 -10.53 -2.94 10.72
CA ILE A 293 -10.36 -4.31 11.21
C ILE A 293 -11.68 -5.10 11.10
N GLN A 294 -12.78 -4.55 11.64
CA GLN A 294 -14.09 -5.21 11.59
C GLN A 294 -14.60 -5.40 10.15
N SER A 295 -14.31 -4.46 9.24
CA SER A 295 -14.67 -4.57 7.84
C SER A 295 -13.85 -5.64 7.12
N LEU A 296 -12.55 -5.73 7.43
CA LEU A 296 -11.66 -6.78 6.92
C LEU A 296 -12.08 -8.16 7.46
N GLU A 297 -12.50 -8.27 8.73
CA GLU A 297 -13.02 -9.53 9.29
C GLU A 297 -14.26 -10.02 8.56
N ARG A 298 -15.24 -9.14 8.32
CA ARG A 298 -16.43 -9.49 7.53
C ARG A 298 -16.06 -9.89 6.11
N LEU A 299 -15.10 -9.20 5.50
CA LEU A 299 -14.64 -9.52 4.16
C LEU A 299 -13.93 -10.88 4.11
N ILE A 300 -13.11 -11.20 5.11
CA ILE A 300 -12.46 -12.51 5.28
C ILE A 300 -13.52 -13.61 5.40
N GLU A 301 -14.55 -13.42 6.23
CA GLU A 301 -15.64 -14.39 6.41
C GLU A 301 -16.37 -14.64 5.09
N ILE A 302 -16.79 -13.58 4.39
CA ILE A 302 -17.45 -13.68 3.09
C ILE A 302 -16.54 -14.41 2.09
N MET A 303 -15.24 -14.07 2.03
CA MET A 303 -14.31 -14.72 1.11
C MET A 303 -14.07 -16.20 1.40
N LYS A 304 -14.15 -16.62 2.67
CA LYS A 304 -14.06 -18.04 3.06
C LYS A 304 -15.26 -18.85 2.56
N GLU A 305 -16.43 -18.24 2.38
CA GLU A 305 -17.63 -18.91 1.86
C GLU A 305 -17.55 -19.23 0.35
N TYR A 306 -16.66 -18.57 -0.39
CA TYR A 306 -16.48 -18.75 -1.84
C TYR A 306 -15.29 -19.67 -2.23
N GLN A 307 -14.72 -20.40 -1.27
CA GLN A 307 -13.68 -21.43 -1.48
C GLN A 307 -14.25 -22.85 -1.41
#